data_AF-A0A914MYC6-F1
#
_entry.id   AF-A0A914MYC6-F1
#
_cell.length_a   1.000
_cell.length_b   1.000
_cell.length_c   1.000
_cell.angle_alpha   90.00
_cell.angle_beta   90.00
_cell.angle_gamma   90.00
#
_symmetry.space_group_name_H-M   'P 1'
#
loop_
_entity.id
_entity.type
_entity.pdbx_description
1 polymer ?
#
loop_
_entity_poly.entity_id
_entity_poly.type
_entity_poly.pdbx_seq_one_letter_code
_entity_poly.pdbx_strand_id
1 'polypeptide(L)'
;MSYIISPAFKGLSCQVCGQQSHGRRFDVLCCLPCAAFFRRYNGLKTKRRCQRENKCEKLGIEFLKKCKICRYRKCISIGMKMTKDDKILEEKEEESFLQNFMEAYEEYVTFQQKLFFNIYPEKLYQQTLVS
;
A
#
# COMPACT_ATOMS: atom_id res chain seq x y z
N MET A 1 -8.53 -3.92 10.22
CA MET A 1 -7.59 -4.69 9.39
C MET A 1 -6.30 -4.89 10.17
N SER A 2 -6.07 -6.10 10.69
CA SER A 2 -4.78 -6.52 11.21
C SER A 2 -3.88 -6.86 10.03
N TYR A 3 -2.76 -6.16 9.89
CA TYR A 3 -1.76 -6.55 8.89
C TYR A 3 -1.09 -7.85 9.35
N ILE A 4 -1.00 -8.83 8.46
CA ILE A 4 -0.22 -10.05 8.70
C ILE A 4 1.25 -9.63 8.77
N ILE A 5 1.92 -9.91 9.88
CA ILE A 5 3.35 -9.62 10.06
C ILE A 5 4.11 -10.91 9.77
N SER A 6 5.00 -10.87 8.79
CA SER A 6 5.91 -11.99 8.53
C SER A 6 6.72 -12.31 9.80
N PRO A 7 6.89 -13.59 10.17
CA PRO A 7 7.68 -14.00 11.33
C PRO A 7 9.08 -13.37 11.36
N ALA A 8 9.68 -13.16 10.18
CA ALA A 8 10.99 -12.54 10.03
C ALA A 8 11.08 -11.09 10.56
N PHE A 9 9.95 -10.39 10.68
CA PHE A 9 9.91 -9.00 11.16
C PHE A 9 9.13 -8.83 12.48
N LYS A 10 8.68 -9.92 13.10
CA LYS A 10 7.96 -9.89 14.36
C LYS A 10 8.86 -9.29 15.46
N GLY A 11 8.33 -8.32 16.21
CA GLY A 11 9.09 -7.62 17.26
C GLY A 11 10.07 -6.55 16.78
N LEU A 12 10.29 -6.41 15.46
CA LEU A 12 11.10 -5.32 14.93
C LEU A 12 10.32 -4.00 14.90
N SER A 13 10.98 -2.91 15.27
CA SER A 13 10.39 -1.58 15.31
C SER A 13 10.71 -0.74 14.09
N CYS A 14 9.77 0.11 13.70
CA CYS A 14 9.92 1.11 12.66
C CYS A 14 10.94 2.17 13.09
N GLN A 15 11.98 2.36 12.29
CA GLN A 15 13.06 3.31 12.59
C GLN A 15 12.63 4.79 12.48
N VAL A 16 11.42 5.06 11.98
CA VAL A 16 10.84 6.42 11.92
C VAL A 16 10.00 6.73 13.16
N CYS A 17 9.12 5.82 13.58
CA CYS A 17 8.07 6.10 14.57
C CYS A 17 7.97 5.09 15.72
N GLY A 18 8.84 4.08 15.77
CA GLY A 18 8.88 3.07 16.82
C GLY A 18 7.78 2.00 16.78
N GLN A 19 6.72 2.19 16.00
CA GLN A 19 5.65 1.18 15.85
C GLN A 19 6.16 -0.10 15.16
N GLN A 20 5.42 -1.21 15.30
CA GLN A 20 5.75 -2.49 14.66
C GLN A 20 6.08 -2.34 13.16
N SER A 21 7.28 -2.79 12.79
CA SER A 21 7.73 -2.85 11.39
C SER A 21 7.06 -4.02 10.68
N HIS A 22 6.88 -3.85 9.37
CA HIS A 22 6.32 -4.88 8.49
C HIS A 22 7.35 -5.35 7.43
N GLY A 23 8.61 -4.91 7.58
CA GLY A 23 9.68 -5.21 6.64
C GLY A 23 10.51 -3.99 6.27
N ARG A 24 11.46 -4.23 5.36
CA ARG A 24 12.32 -3.19 4.77
C ARG A 24 11.60 -2.55 3.58
N ARG A 25 11.50 -1.22 3.57
CA ARG A 25 10.92 -0.41 2.48
C ARG A 25 11.77 0.84 2.32
N PHE A 26 12.05 1.25 1.08
CA PHE A 26 12.93 2.39 0.81
C PHE A 26 14.27 2.26 1.59
N ASP A 27 14.81 1.04 1.61
CA ASP A 27 16.03 0.63 2.31
C ASP A 27 16.04 0.67 3.85
N VAL A 28 14.90 0.92 4.49
CA VAL A 28 14.83 1.07 5.96
C VAL A 28 13.75 0.16 6.56
N LEU A 29 13.98 -0.37 7.77
CA LEU A 29 12.95 -1.09 8.51
C LEU A 29 11.88 -0.11 8.98
N CYS A 30 10.66 -0.25 8.46
CA CYS A 30 9.57 0.67 8.80
C CYS A 30 8.20 -0.01 8.84
N CYS A 31 7.21 0.73 9.36
CA CYS A 31 5.81 0.33 9.30
C CYS A 31 5.17 0.80 7.99
N LEU A 32 4.10 0.11 7.55
CA LEU A 32 3.37 0.47 6.33
C LEU A 32 2.92 1.93 6.29
N PRO A 33 2.42 2.54 7.39
CA PRO A 33 2.05 3.95 7.38
C PRO A 33 3.24 4.90 7.15
N CYS A 34 4.46 4.57 7.61
CA CYS A 34 5.64 5.39 7.37
C CYS A 34 6.15 5.25 5.94
N ALA A 35 6.12 4.03 5.37
CA ALA A 35 6.43 3.81 3.96
C ALA A 35 5.47 4.62 3.04
N ALA A 36 4.16 4.46 3.24
CA ALA A 36 3.15 5.20 2.47
C ALA A 36 3.20 6.71 2.69
N PHE A 37 3.61 7.16 3.88
CA PHE A 37 3.85 8.58 4.14
C PHE A 37 5.07 9.10 3.36
N PHE A 38 6.19 8.38 3.41
CA PHE A 38 7.44 8.79 2.76
C PHE A 38 7.22 8.96 1.25
N ARG A 39 6.64 7.97 0.59
CA ARG A 39 6.30 8.04 -0.83
C ARG A 39 5.50 9.29 -1.20
N ARG A 40 4.35 9.48 -0.54
CA ARG A 40 3.45 10.61 -0.81
C ARG A 40 4.12 11.96 -0.55
N TYR A 41 4.93 12.05 0.51
CA TYR A 41 5.59 13.30 0.87
C TYR A 41 6.85 13.59 0.04
N ASN A 42 7.49 12.55 -0.50
CA ASN A 42 8.65 12.71 -1.36
C ASN A 42 8.31 13.40 -2.68
N GLY A 43 7.17 13.03 -3.30
CA GLY A 43 6.70 13.60 -4.57
C GLY A 43 5.99 14.96 -4.46
N LEU A 44 5.80 15.50 -3.26
CA LEU A 44 5.12 16.78 -3.07
C LEU A 44 5.99 17.95 -3.53
N LYS A 45 5.49 18.73 -4.51
CA LYS A 45 6.17 19.94 -5.04
C LYS A 45 6.39 21.00 -3.96
N THR A 46 5.40 21.21 -3.09
CA THR A 46 5.46 22.21 -2.01
C THR A 46 5.42 21.52 -0.65
N LYS A 47 6.48 21.70 0.14
CA LYS A 47 6.60 21.14 1.49
C LYS A 47 6.20 22.18 2.53
N ARG A 48 5.33 21.80 3.47
CA ARG A 48 4.91 22.69 4.58
C ARG A 48 6.08 22.96 5.53
N ARG A 49 6.13 24.17 6.09
CA ARG A 49 7.09 24.53 7.15
C ARG A 49 6.70 23.93 8.50
N CYS A 50 7.70 23.69 9.35
CA CYS A 50 7.49 23.28 10.73
C CYS A 50 7.10 24.50 11.57
N GLN A 51 6.14 24.35 12.47
CA GLN A 51 5.74 25.38 13.43
C GLN A 51 6.54 25.33 14.75
N ARG A 52 7.47 24.37 14.90
CA ARG A 52 8.22 24.08 16.14
C ARG A 52 9.70 23.87 15.86
N GLU A 53 10.27 24.74 15.03
CA GLU A 53 11.72 24.80 14.75
C GLU A 53 12.36 23.48 14.29
N ASN A 54 11.59 22.60 13.66
CA ASN A 54 12.03 21.26 13.26
C ASN A 54 12.48 20.33 14.41
N LYS A 55 12.08 20.62 15.66
CA LYS A 55 12.44 19.83 16.86
C LYS A 55 11.36 18.86 17.33
N CYS A 56 10.32 18.61 16.52
CA CYS A 56 9.17 17.76 16.90
C CYS A 56 9.53 16.33 17.31
N GLU A 57 10.68 15.80 16.88
CA GLU A 57 11.16 14.47 17.30
C GLU A 57 11.44 14.41 18.81
N LYS A 58 12.00 15.47 19.39
CA LYS A 58 12.31 15.55 20.83
C LYS A 58 11.08 15.61 21.72
N LEU A 59 9.93 15.99 21.15
CA LEU A 59 8.65 16.11 21.86
C LEU A 59 7.90 14.78 21.94
N GLY A 60 8.39 13.74 21.26
CA GLY A 60 7.79 12.42 21.22
C GLY A 60 7.15 12.06 19.88
N ILE A 61 6.81 10.78 19.75
CA ILE A 61 6.38 10.15 18.50
C ILE A 61 5.09 10.78 17.95
N GLU A 62 4.13 11.14 18.82
CA GLU A 62 2.86 11.72 18.37
C GLU A 62 3.04 13.11 17.76
N PHE A 63 3.97 13.90 18.28
CA PHE A 63 4.33 15.20 17.71
C PHE A 63 5.10 15.05 16.39
N LEU A 64 6.00 14.06 16.31
CA LEU A 64 6.70 13.71 15.09
C LEU A 64 5.71 13.30 13.98
N LYS A 65 4.74 12.41 14.29
CA LYS A 65 3.73 11.94 13.33
C LYS A 65 2.84 13.07 12.81
N LYS A 66 2.46 14.02 13.65
CA LYS A 66 1.62 15.19 13.28
C LYS A 66 2.36 16.17 12.38
N CYS A 67 3.67 16.34 12.59
CA CYS A 67 4.47 17.28 11.79
C CYS A 67 5.05 16.60 10.55
N LYS A 68 4.37 16.74 9.41
CA LYS A 68 4.78 16.11 8.14
C LYS A 68 6.24 16.38 7.77
N ILE A 69 6.70 17.62 7.89
CA ILE A 69 8.09 17.96 7.53
C ILE A 69 9.11 17.31 8.48
N CYS A 70 8.86 17.27 9.79
CA CYS A 70 9.77 16.61 10.73
C CYS A 70 9.77 15.09 10.51
N ARG A 71 8.59 14.50 10.28
CA ARG A 71 8.48 13.07 9.96
C ARG A 71 9.28 12.73 8.70
N TYR A 72 9.15 13.53 7.65
CA TYR A 72 9.89 13.33 6.40
C TYR A 72 11.39 13.57 6.58
N ARG A 73 11.79 14.59 7.34
CA ARG A 73 13.21 14.79 7.70
C ARG A 73 13.77 13.57 8.41
N LYS A 74 13.02 12.99 9.36
CA LYS A 74 13.41 11.75 10.02
C LYS A 74 13.57 10.60 9.04
N CYS A 75 12.62 10.43 8.09
CA CYS A 75 12.74 9.43 7.03
C CYS A 75 14.05 9.56 6.24
N ILE A 76 14.37 10.77 5.78
CA ILE A 76 15.61 11.00 5.02
C ILE A 76 16.85 10.82 5.90
N SER A 77 16.83 11.28 7.16
CA SER A 77 17.99 11.20 8.05
C SER A 77 18.37 9.77 8.42
N ILE A 78 17.41 8.83 8.40
CA ILE A 78 17.67 7.41 8.62
C ILE A 78 17.95 6.64 7.32
N GLY A 79 18.08 7.36 6.19
CA GLY A 79 18.48 6.79 4.91
C GLY A 79 17.34 6.33 3.99
N MET A 80 16.09 6.72 4.23
CA MET A 80 15.03 6.40 3.27
C MET A 80 15.29 7.10 1.94
N LYS A 81 15.35 6.32 0.85
CA LYS A 81 15.56 6.81 -0.51
C LYS A 81 14.56 6.18 -1.47
N MET A 82 14.14 6.96 -2.46
CA MET A 82 13.31 6.45 -3.56
C MET A 82 14.27 5.93 -4.63
N THR A 83 14.31 4.61 -4.82
CA THR A 83 15.12 3.99 -5.87
C THR A 83 14.32 3.88 -7.18
N LYS A 84 15.00 3.56 -8.28
CA LYS A 84 14.32 3.23 -9.55
C LYS A 84 13.50 1.95 -9.39
N ASP A 85 14.01 1.00 -8.63
CA ASP A 85 13.35 -0.27 -8.37
C ASP A 85 12.05 -0.08 -7.59
N ASP A 86 12.00 0.86 -6.62
CA ASP A 86 10.75 1.18 -5.90
C ASP A 86 9.65 1.67 -6.86
N LYS A 87 10.00 2.39 -7.93
CA LYS A 87 9.03 2.84 -8.94
C LYS A 87 8.55 1.68 -9.83
N ILE A 88 9.47 0.82 -10.24
CA ILE A 88 9.15 -0.37 -11.06
C ILE A 88 8.30 -1.35 -10.27
N LEU A 89 8.59 -1.54 -8.97
CA LEU A 89 7.79 -2.37 -8.09
C LEU A 89 6.38 -1.79 -7.90
N GLU A 90 6.22 -0.46 -7.87
CA GLU A 90 4.89 0.17 -7.84
C GLU A 90 4.09 -0.11 -9.11
N GLU A 91 4.69 0.05 -10.28
CA GLU A 91 4.05 -0.26 -11.57
C GLU A 91 3.64 -1.75 -11.62
N LYS A 92 4.52 -2.65 -11.19
CA LYS A 92 4.24 -4.09 -11.13
C LYS A 92 3.19 -4.49 -10.09
N GLU A 93 3.19 -3.86 -8.92
CA GLU A 93 2.18 -4.10 -7.88
C GLU A 93 0.79 -3.65 -8.37
N GLU A 94 0.70 -2.50 -9.05
CA GLU A 94 -0.55 -2.01 -9.65
C GLU A 94 -1.03 -2.93 -10.78
N GLU A 95 -0.14 -3.34 -11.68
CA GLU A 95 -0.44 -4.26 -12.77
C GLU A 95 -0.89 -5.65 -12.24
N SER A 96 -0.17 -6.21 -11.27
CA SER A 96 -0.53 -7.47 -10.63
C SER A 96 -1.87 -7.39 -9.89
N PHE A 97 -2.15 -6.27 -9.21
CA PHE A 97 -3.43 -6.08 -8.56
C PHE A 97 -4.58 -6.06 -9.56
N LEU A 98 -4.43 -5.31 -10.66
CA LEU A 98 -5.44 -5.24 -11.73
C LEU A 98 -5.67 -6.61 -12.35
N GLN A 99 -4.61 -7.37 -12.62
CA GLN A 99 -4.70 -8.71 -13.17
C GLN A 99 -5.48 -9.65 -12.23
N ASN A 100 -5.09 -9.73 -10.95
CA ASN A 100 -5.77 -10.57 -9.97
C ASN A 100 -7.25 -10.16 -9.78
N PHE A 101 -7.54 -8.86 -9.85
CA PHE A 101 -8.91 -8.35 -9.76
C PHE A 101 -9.74 -8.77 -10.96
N MET A 102 -9.19 -8.64 -12.18
CA MET A 102 -9.88 -9.04 -13.41
C MET A 102 -10.18 -10.55 -13.41
N GLU A 103 -9.23 -11.38 -13.01
CA GLU A 103 -9.42 -12.84 -12.87
C GLU A 103 -10.55 -13.16 -11.88
N ALA A 104 -10.53 -12.56 -10.69
CA ALA A 104 -11.60 -12.77 -9.70
C ALA A 104 -12.98 -12.27 -10.20
N TYR A 105 -12.99 -11.18 -10.98
CA TYR A 105 -14.21 -10.66 -11.57
C TYR A 105 -14.76 -11.58 -12.67
N GLU A 106 -13.90 -12.11 -13.53
CA GLU A 106 -14.28 -13.09 -14.56
C GLU A 106 -14.83 -14.37 -13.93
N GLU A 107 -14.21 -14.86 -12.85
CA GLU A 107 -14.72 -16.00 -12.09
C GLU A 107 -16.10 -15.72 -11.51
N TYR A 108 -16.29 -14.54 -10.91
CA TYR A 108 -17.59 -14.11 -10.39
C TYR A 108 -18.65 -14.06 -11.50
N VAL A 109 -18.36 -13.43 -12.64
CA VAL A 109 -19.29 -13.33 -13.77
C VAL A 109 -19.64 -14.71 -14.31
N THR A 110 -18.65 -15.58 -14.48
CA THR A 110 -18.84 -16.97 -14.94
C THR A 110 -19.72 -17.75 -13.97
N PHE A 111 -19.50 -17.57 -12.66
CA PHE A 111 -20.33 -18.18 -11.62
C PHE A 111 -21.77 -17.66 -11.68
N GLN A 112 -21.97 -16.36 -11.84
CA GLN A 112 -23.31 -15.75 -11.99
C GLN A 112 -24.03 -16.22 -13.26
N GLN A 113 -23.33 -16.34 -14.39
CA GLN A 113 -23.89 -16.89 -15.63
C GLN A 113 -24.32 -18.33 -15.45
N LYS A 114 -23.47 -19.19 -14.84
CA LYS A 114 -23.82 -20.57 -14.52
C LYS A 114 -25.04 -20.66 -13.60
N LEU A 115 -25.10 -19.84 -12.56
CA LEU A 115 -26.27 -19.73 -11.69
C LEU A 115 -27.53 -19.33 -12.47
N PHE A 116 -27.42 -18.32 -13.33
CA PHE A 116 -28.53 -17.85 -14.16
C PHE A 116 -29.07 -18.96 -15.09
N PHE A 117 -28.18 -19.68 -15.78
CA PHE A 117 -28.59 -20.79 -16.65
C PHE A 117 -29.09 -22.02 -15.88
N ASN A 118 -28.60 -22.25 -14.65
CA ASN A 118 -29.13 -23.30 -13.77
C ASN A 118 -30.52 -22.97 -13.21
N ILE A 119 -30.80 -21.69 -12.93
CA ILE A 119 -32.11 -21.23 -12.40
C ILE A 119 -33.13 -21.06 -13.53
N TYR A 120 -32.68 -20.73 -14.75
CA TYR A 120 -33.52 -20.55 -15.93
C TYR A 120 -33.07 -21.46 -17.09
N PRO A 121 -33.20 -22.80 -16.96
CA PRO A 121 -32.71 -23.76 -17.95
C PRO A 121 -33.39 -23.60 -19.33
N GLU A 122 -34.63 -23.11 -19.36
CA GLU A 122 -35.41 -22.83 -20.57
C GLU A 122 -34.77 -21.77 -21.50
N LYS A 123 -33.86 -20.92 -20.97
CA LYS A 123 -33.18 -19.87 -21.75
C LYS A 123 -31.92 -20.37 -22.47
N LEU A 124 -31.52 -21.62 -22.30
CA LEU A 124 -30.38 -22.23 -23.01
C LEU A 124 -30.68 -22.46 -24.51
N TYR A 125 -31.96 -22.61 -24.88
CA TYR A 125 -32.41 -22.97 -26.23
C TYR A 125 -32.30 -21.82 -27.27
N GLN A 126 -32.13 -20.57 -26.83
CA GLN A 126 -32.12 -19.41 -27.74
C GLN A 126 -30.74 -19.03 -28.30
N GLN A 127 -29.63 -19.65 -27.84
CA GLN A 127 -28.30 -19.41 -28.42
C GLN A 127 -27.92 -20.37 -29.56
N THR A 128 -28.64 -21.49 -29.73
CA THR A 128 -28.39 -22.47 -30.82
C THR A 128 -29.16 -22.19 -32.11
N LEU A 129 -29.91 -21.08 -32.21
CA LEU A 129 -30.72 -20.73 -33.39
C LEU A 129 -30.25 -19.46 -34.12
N VAL A 130 -29.04 -18.95 -33.83
CA VAL A 130 -28.42 -17.83 -34.57
C VAL A 130 -27.03 -18.24 -35.10
N SER A 131 -26.96 -19.42 -35.71
CA SER A 131 -25.88 -19.83 -36.61
C SER A 131 -26.47 -20.13 -37.99
#